data_AF-A0A661ZXN5-F1
#
_entry.id   AF-A0A661ZXN5-F1
#
_cell.length_a   1.000
_cell.length_b   1.000
_cell.length_c   1.000
_cell.angle_alpha   90.00
_cell.angle_beta   90.00
_cell.angle_gamma   90.00
#
_symmetry.space_group_name_H-M   'P 1'
#
loop_
_entity.id
_entity.type
_entity.pdbx_description
1 polymer ?
#
loop_
_entity_poly.entity_id
_entity_poly.type
_entity_poly.pdbx_seq_one_letter_code
_entity_poly.pdbx_strand_id
1 'polypeptide(L)'
;MKLLFFVKKKEIICGFSKLDKVQKTEHIACFFEDPDQFVKELQTYQHPDEKKQKLFDEFSENTISNYFFPYGIAPNFVIDGKVFHLPFVIEESSVVAAAAKSAKFWSDKGGFHTEVVSVKKIGQVHFIWKGTKTNFST
;
A
#
# COMPACT_ATOMS: atom_id res chain seq x y z
N MET A 1 -29.65 -17.26 5.81
CA MET A 1 -28.81 -18.12 6.67
C MET A 1 -28.37 -17.25 7.83
N LYS A 2 -28.90 -17.47 9.05
CA LYS A 2 -28.49 -16.72 10.26
C LYS A 2 -27.05 -17.13 10.57
N LEU A 3 -26.09 -16.21 10.51
CA LEU A 3 -24.79 -16.44 11.11
C LEU A 3 -25.03 -16.73 12.61
N LEU A 4 -24.58 -17.89 13.08
CA LEU A 4 -24.61 -18.20 14.51
C LEU A 4 -23.66 -17.23 15.21
N PHE A 5 -24.21 -16.15 15.78
CA PHE A 5 -23.48 -15.25 16.64
C PHE A 5 -23.09 -15.99 17.93
N PHE A 6 -21.86 -16.49 17.95
CA PHE A 6 -21.17 -16.86 19.18
C PHE A 6 -19.88 -16.06 19.29
N VAL A 7 -19.99 -14.73 19.37
CA VAL A 7 -18.84 -13.90 19.75
C VAL A 7 -19.23 -13.02 20.93
N LYS A 8 -18.72 -13.42 22.10
CA LYS A 8 -18.79 -12.67 23.34
C LYS A 8 -17.72 -11.56 23.36
N LYS A 9 -18.17 -10.37 23.74
CA LYS A 9 -17.47 -9.29 24.47
C LYS A 9 -16.34 -8.54 23.74
N LYS A 10 -16.45 -7.20 23.80
CA LYS A 10 -15.42 -6.22 23.40
C LYS A 10 -14.19 -6.38 24.32
N GLU A 11 -13.34 -7.35 24.02
CA GLU A 11 -12.13 -7.67 24.80
C GLU A 11 -10.86 -7.52 23.96
N ILE A 12 -9.71 -7.47 24.64
CA ILE A 12 -8.39 -7.42 24.02
C ILE A 12 -8.09 -8.77 23.36
N ILE A 13 -7.66 -8.73 22.11
CA ILE A 13 -7.46 -9.94 21.29
C ILE A 13 -6.02 -10.42 21.41
N CYS A 14 -5.84 -11.67 21.85
CA CYS A 14 -4.56 -12.36 21.80
C CYS A 14 -4.52 -13.33 20.61
N GLY A 15 -3.47 -13.27 19.79
CA GLY A 15 -3.26 -14.24 18.70
C GLY A 15 -4.06 -13.98 17.42
N PHE A 16 -4.49 -12.74 17.16
CA PHE A 16 -5.24 -12.36 15.95
C PHE A 16 -4.59 -12.84 14.65
N SER A 17 -3.25 -12.86 14.58
CA SER A 17 -2.51 -13.32 13.40
C SER A 17 -2.78 -14.77 13.00
N LYS A 18 -3.13 -15.63 13.96
CA LYS A 18 -3.42 -17.06 13.76
C LYS A 18 -4.81 -17.35 13.19
N LEU A 19 -5.70 -16.36 13.24
CA LEU A 19 -7.05 -16.49 12.70
C LEU A 19 -7.03 -16.47 11.16
N ASP A 20 -7.95 -17.20 10.55
CA ASP A 20 -8.20 -17.07 9.11
C ASP A 20 -8.89 -15.73 8.78
N LYS A 21 -8.97 -15.38 7.49
CA LYS A 21 -9.52 -14.09 7.05
C LYS A 21 -10.98 -13.89 7.46
N VAL A 22 -11.79 -14.95 7.41
CA VAL A 22 -13.22 -14.88 7.79
C VAL A 22 -13.34 -14.62 9.28
N GLN A 23 -12.61 -15.40 10.09
CA GLN A 23 -12.54 -15.22 11.54
C GLN A 23 -12.04 -13.84 11.95
N LYS A 24 -11.00 -13.32 11.28
CA LYS A 24 -10.51 -11.95 11.50
C LYS A 24 -11.61 -10.92 11.23
N THR A 25 -12.30 -11.06 10.11
CA THR A 25 -13.37 -10.14 9.69
C THR A 25 -14.54 -10.17 10.68
N GLU A 26 -15.05 -11.35 11.02
CA GLU A 26 -16.15 -11.54 11.99
C GLU A 26 -15.78 -11.01 13.38
N HIS A 27 -14.54 -11.23 13.81
CA HIS A 27 -14.06 -10.76 15.10
C HIS A 27 -14.02 -9.23 15.16
N ILE A 28 -13.51 -8.57 14.12
CA ILE A 28 -13.53 -7.11 14.03
C ILE A 28 -14.96 -6.56 13.89
N ALA A 29 -15.84 -7.27 13.18
CA ALA A 29 -17.25 -6.89 13.02
C ALA A 29 -17.98 -6.72 14.35
N CYS A 30 -17.59 -7.44 15.40
CA CYS A 30 -18.20 -7.37 16.74
C CYS A 30 -18.02 -6.01 17.44
N PHE A 31 -17.13 -5.15 16.94
CA PHE A 31 -16.94 -3.80 17.45
C PHE A 31 -17.90 -2.76 16.82
N PHE A 32 -18.61 -3.13 15.76
CA PHE A 32 -19.54 -2.27 15.02
C PHE A 32 -21.00 -2.50 15.44
N GLU A 33 -21.86 -1.50 15.20
CA GLU A 33 -23.29 -1.56 15.54
C GLU A 33 -24.04 -2.60 14.70
N ASP A 34 -23.67 -2.74 13.42
CA ASP A 34 -24.18 -3.77 12.51
C ASP A 34 -23.03 -4.63 11.96
N PRO A 35 -22.70 -5.74 12.64
CA PRO A 35 -21.64 -6.65 12.20
C PRO A 35 -21.91 -7.29 10.83
N ASP A 36 -23.17 -7.61 10.52
CA ASP A 36 -23.55 -8.27 9.27
C ASP A 36 -23.36 -7.32 8.08
N GLN A 37 -23.74 -6.04 8.24
CA GLN A 37 -23.49 -5.01 7.24
C GLN A 37 -21.99 -4.78 7.05
N PHE A 38 -21.21 -4.70 8.14
CA PHE A 38 -19.76 -4.51 8.08
C PHE A 38 -19.06 -5.62 7.27
N VAL A 39 -19.37 -6.88 7.55
CA VAL A 39 -18.79 -8.03 6.82
C VAL A 39 -19.19 -7.98 5.34
N LYS A 40 -20.46 -7.70 5.04
CA LYS A 40 -20.95 -7.57 3.66
C LYS A 40 -20.22 -6.47 2.89
N GLU A 41 -20.05 -5.29 3.51
CA GLU A 41 -19.35 -4.17 2.89
C GLU A 41 -17.90 -4.55 2.57
N LEU A 42 -17.17 -5.16 3.51
CA LEU A 42 -15.79 -5.58 3.27
C LEU A 42 -15.67 -6.63 2.17
N GLN A 43 -16.63 -7.53 2.02
CA GLN A 43 -16.63 -8.51 0.92
C GLN A 43 -16.73 -7.85 -0.45
N THR A 44 -17.35 -6.68 -0.57
CA THR A 44 -17.46 -5.97 -1.86
C THR A 44 -16.11 -5.49 -2.41
N TYR A 45 -15.11 -5.31 -1.54
CA TYR A 45 -13.75 -4.91 -1.94
C TYR A 45 -12.87 -6.08 -2.35
N GLN A 46 -13.35 -7.32 -2.21
CA GLN A 46 -12.56 -8.48 -2.64
C GLN A 46 -12.49 -8.55 -4.16
N HIS A 47 -11.34 -8.98 -4.65
CA HIS A 47 -11.14 -9.19 -6.07
C HIS A 47 -11.92 -10.44 -6.51
N PRO A 48 -12.72 -10.37 -7.59
CA PRO A 48 -13.59 -11.48 -8.02
C PRO A 48 -12.81 -12.71 -8.51
N ASP A 49 -11.59 -12.52 -9.01
CA ASP A 49 -10.65 -13.60 -9.31
C ASP A 49 -9.90 -14.03 -8.03
N GLU A 50 -10.16 -15.27 -7.60
CA GLU A 50 -9.58 -15.88 -6.41
C GLU A 50 -8.05 -15.95 -6.43
N LYS A 51 -7.43 -16.16 -7.61
CA LYS A 51 -5.96 -16.23 -7.71
C LYS A 51 -5.33 -14.88 -7.43
N LYS A 52 -5.94 -13.80 -7.92
CA LYS A 52 -5.51 -12.43 -7.66
C LYS A 52 -5.77 -12.03 -6.21
N GLN A 53 -6.92 -12.40 -5.66
CA GLN A 53 -7.20 -12.16 -4.25
C GLN A 53 -6.17 -12.85 -3.34
N LYS A 54 -5.79 -14.09 -3.67
CA LYS A 54 -4.76 -14.82 -2.91
C LYS A 54 -3.41 -14.08 -2.93
N LEU A 55 -3.01 -13.55 -4.08
CA LEU A 55 -1.79 -12.74 -4.18
C LEU A 55 -1.88 -11.48 -3.29
N PHE A 56 -3.05 -10.83 -3.23
CA PHE A 56 -3.25 -9.68 -2.36
C PHE A 56 -3.15 -10.02 -0.89
N ASP A 57 -3.69 -11.19 -0.51
CA ASP A 57 -3.63 -11.69 0.87
C ASP A 57 -2.19 -12.04 1.31
N GLU A 58 -1.27 -12.31 0.36
CA GLU A 58 0.15 -12.59 0.63
C GLU A 58 1.01 -11.32 0.81
N PHE A 59 0.52 -10.13 0.42
CA PHE A 59 1.31 -8.88 0.52
C PHE A 59 1.45 -8.34 1.94
N SER A 60 0.49 -8.62 2.82
CA SER A 60 0.47 -8.09 4.18
C SER A 60 -0.15 -9.08 5.14
N GLU A 61 0.35 -9.07 6.37
CA GLU A 61 -0.27 -9.78 7.47
C GLU A 61 -1.57 -9.07 7.91
N ASN A 62 -2.48 -9.84 8.52
CA ASN A 62 -3.73 -9.34 9.11
C ASN A 62 -4.70 -8.60 8.16
N THR A 63 -4.57 -8.83 6.85
CA THR A 63 -5.46 -8.30 5.82
C THR A 63 -6.86 -8.90 5.93
N ILE A 64 -7.89 -8.06 6.08
CA ILE A 64 -9.31 -8.49 6.13
C ILE A 64 -10.06 -8.16 4.84
N SER A 65 -9.62 -7.15 4.10
CA SER A 65 -10.13 -6.82 2.76
C SER A 65 -9.12 -5.98 1.98
N ASN A 66 -9.43 -5.67 0.72
CA ASN A 66 -8.64 -4.76 -0.09
C ASN A 66 -9.13 -3.32 0.08
N TYR A 67 -8.30 -2.37 -0.38
CA TYR A 67 -8.67 -0.98 -0.51
C TYR A 67 -8.38 -0.52 -1.93
N PHE A 68 -9.40 -0.01 -2.61
CA PHE A 68 -9.25 0.53 -3.96
C PHE A 68 -8.88 2.01 -3.89
N PHE A 69 -7.96 2.42 -4.75
CA PHE A 69 -7.53 3.81 -4.84
C PHE A 69 -7.62 4.28 -6.29
N PRO A 70 -7.95 5.56 -6.55
CA PRO A 70 -8.04 6.06 -7.91
C PRO A 70 -6.72 5.87 -8.66
N TYR A 71 -6.81 5.29 -9.85
CA TYR A 71 -5.67 5.07 -10.76
C TYR A 71 -5.85 5.96 -11.99
N GLY A 72 -5.11 7.05 -12.04
CA GLY A 72 -5.12 8.02 -13.14
C GLY A 72 -3.88 7.95 -14.02
N ILE A 73 -3.94 8.61 -15.17
CA ILE A 73 -2.81 8.81 -16.06
C ILE A 73 -2.62 10.32 -16.30
N ALA A 74 -1.40 10.80 -16.10
CA ALA A 74 -0.98 12.14 -16.51
C ALA A 74 -0.23 12.06 -17.86
N PRO A 75 -0.82 12.52 -18.98
CA PRO A 75 -0.22 12.37 -20.30
C PRO A 75 0.84 13.44 -20.65
N ASN A 76 1.55 13.20 -21.76
CA ASN A 76 2.37 14.17 -22.51
C ASN A 76 3.70 14.57 -21.87
N PHE A 77 4.28 13.71 -21.03
CA PHE A 77 5.62 13.95 -20.51
C PHE A 77 6.65 13.64 -21.59
N VAL A 78 7.34 14.67 -22.10
CA VAL A 78 8.52 14.46 -22.94
C VAL A 78 9.72 14.48 -22.00
N ILE A 79 10.39 13.35 -21.82
CA ILE A 79 11.57 13.21 -20.95
C ILE A 79 12.71 12.65 -21.80
N ASP A 80 13.81 13.39 -21.89
CA ASP A 80 14.98 13.05 -22.70
C ASP A 80 14.60 12.68 -24.16
N GLY A 81 13.70 13.48 -24.73
CA GLY A 81 13.19 13.32 -26.10
C GLY A 81 12.17 12.19 -26.30
N LYS A 82 11.77 11.47 -25.25
CA LYS A 82 10.79 10.36 -25.32
C LYS A 82 9.47 10.74 -24.67
N VAL A 83 8.36 10.36 -25.30
CA VAL A 83 7.00 10.63 -24.80
C VAL A 83 6.57 9.55 -23.81
N PHE A 84 6.06 9.98 -22.66
CA PHE A 84 5.53 9.14 -21.59
C PHE A 84 4.13 9.60 -21.16
N HIS A 85 3.33 8.62 -20.74
CA HIS A 85 2.07 8.80 -20.04
C HIS A 85 2.23 8.17 -18.66
N LEU A 86 2.29 9.00 -17.63
CA LEU A 86 2.71 8.57 -16.30
C LEU A 86 1.51 8.12 -15.47
N PRO A 87 1.56 6.96 -14.80
CA PRO A 87 0.52 6.53 -13.88
C PRO A 87 0.59 7.30 -12.56
N PHE A 88 -0.59 7.65 -12.03
CA PHE A 88 -0.78 8.35 -10.76
C PHE A 88 -1.80 7.58 -9.91
N VAL A 89 -1.48 7.35 -8.64
CA VAL A 89 -2.34 6.66 -7.67
C VAL A 89 -2.52 7.60 -6.49
N ILE A 90 -3.48 8.52 -6.58
CA ILE A 90 -3.73 9.62 -5.63
C ILE A 90 -5.22 9.96 -5.55
N GLU A 91 -5.71 10.40 -4.38
CA GLU A 91 -7.10 10.80 -4.16
C GLU A 91 -7.44 12.16 -4.79
N GLU A 92 -6.44 13.03 -4.96
CA GLU A 92 -6.62 14.39 -5.42
C GLU A 92 -6.51 14.51 -6.95
N SER A 93 -7.66 14.63 -7.63
CA SER A 93 -7.73 14.75 -9.09
C SER A 93 -7.03 16.01 -9.64
N SER A 94 -6.97 17.09 -8.85
CA SER A 94 -6.32 18.35 -9.21
C SER A 94 -4.81 18.16 -9.48
N VAL A 95 -4.15 17.26 -8.73
CA VAL A 95 -2.72 16.95 -8.86
C VAL A 95 -2.43 16.34 -10.23
N VAL A 96 -3.23 15.36 -10.64
CA VAL A 96 -3.08 14.69 -11.95
C VAL A 96 -3.30 15.69 -13.09
N ALA A 97 -4.32 16.54 -12.96
CA ALA A 97 -4.62 17.57 -13.96
C ALA A 97 -3.50 18.62 -14.06
N ALA A 98 -2.95 19.08 -12.94
CA ALA A 98 -1.84 20.04 -12.90
C ALA A 98 -0.56 19.46 -13.50
N ALA A 99 -0.26 18.19 -13.20
CA ALA A 99 0.87 17.46 -13.77
C ALA A 99 0.74 17.35 -15.31
N ALA A 100 -0.43 16.91 -15.80
CA ALA A 100 -0.72 16.79 -17.22
C ALA A 100 -0.66 18.13 -17.96
N LYS A 101 -1.19 19.20 -17.35
CA LYS A 101 -1.14 20.57 -17.91
C LYS A 101 0.31 21.05 -18.05
N SER A 102 1.13 20.83 -17.03
CA SER A 102 2.54 21.19 -17.03
C SER A 102 3.32 20.39 -18.08
N ALA A 103 3.08 19.08 -18.17
CA ALA A 103 3.72 18.22 -19.16
C ALA A 103 3.42 18.67 -20.59
N LYS A 104 2.14 18.95 -20.90
CA LYS A 104 1.72 19.51 -22.18
C LYS A 104 2.36 20.88 -22.46
N PHE A 105 2.49 21.73 -21.45
CA PHE A 105 3.12 23.05 -21.60
C PHE A 105 4.60 22.94 -21.98
N TRP A 106 5.32 21.96 -21.44
CA TRP A 106 6.75 21.77 -21.70
C TRP A 106 7.04 20.90 -22.92
N SER A 107 6.08 20.10 -23.40
CA SER A 107 6.31 19.13 -24.48
C SER A 107 6.78 19.77 -25.79
N ASP A 108 6.31 20.98 -26.12
CA ASP A 108 6.73 21.73 -27.32
C ASP A 108 7.97 22.62 -27.10
N LYS A 109 8.48 22.67 -25.86
CA LYS A 109 9.65 23.47 -25.44
C LYS A 109 10.89 22.61 -25.21
N GLY A 110 10.93 21.42 -25.80
CA GLY A 110 12.02 20.46 -25.64
C GLY A 110 11.84 19.48 -24.48
N GLY A 111 10.74 19.58 -23.72
CA GLY A 111 10.46 18.67 -22.62
C GLY A 111 11.39 18.82 -21.41
N PHE A 112 11.40 17.78 -20.59
CA PHE A 112 12.26 17.65 -19.42
C PHE A 112 13.56 16.94 -19.81
N HIS A 113 14.67 17.43 -19.25
CA HIS A 113 15.98 16.82 -19.39
C HIS A 113 16.42 16.31 -18.01
N THR A 114 16.90 15.07 -17.95
CA THR A 114 17.21 14.42 -16.67
C THR A 114 18.60 13.80 -16.66
N GLU A 115 19.19 13.71 -15.46
CA GLU A 115 20.49 13.07 -15.23
C GLU A 115 20.40 12.19 -13.96
N VAL A 116 20.94 10.97 -14.03
CA VAL A 116 20.98 10.06 -12.88
C VAL A 116 22.26 10.31 -12.06
N VAL A 117 22.11 10.96 -10.90
CA VAL A 117 23.25 11.33 -10.05
C VAL A 117 23.93 10.12 -9.38
N SER A 118 23.16 9.11 -8.92
CA SER A 118 23.70 7.87 -8.35
C SER A 118 22.62 6.80 -8.20
N VAL A 119 23.02 5.53 -8.27
CA VAL A 119 22.18 4.35 -7.99
C VAL A 119 22.64 3.55 -6.78
N LYS A 120 23.77 3.94 -6.16
CA LYS A 120 24.35 3.22 -5.02
C LYS A 120 23.55 3.51 -3.75
N LYS A 121 23.18 2.45 -3.01
CA LYS A 121 22.50 2.56 -1.70
C LYS A 121 23.53 2.45 -0.58
N ILE A 122 23.31 3.21 0.50
CA ILE A 122 24.13 3.14 1.71
C ILE A 122 23.51 2.10 2.64
N GLY A 123 24.28 1.07 3.00
CA GLY A 123 23.97 0.16 4.09
C GLY A 123 24.75 0.56 5.34
N GLN A 124 24.11 0.54 6.50
CA GLN A 124 24.75 0.89 7.77
C GLN A 124 24.77 -0.34 8.68
N VAL A 125 25.93 -0.57 9.32
CA VAL A 125 26.06 -1.58 10.38
C VAL A 125 26.59 -0.88 11.61
N HIS A 126 25.83 -0.94 12.70
CA HIS A 126 26.20 -0.33 13.97
C HIS A 126 26.62 -1.44 14.94
N PHE A 127 27.88 -1.38 15.38
CA PHE A 127 28.40 -2.22 16.46
C PHE A 127 28.66 -1.39 17.71
N ILE A 128 28.26 -1.95 18.84
CA ILE A 128 28.57 -1.40 20.16
C ILE A 128 29.74 -2.20 20.73
N TRP A 129 30.89 -1.55 20.87
CA TRP A 129 32.05 -2.12 21.56
C TRP A 129 32.06 -1.69 23.03
N LYS A 130 32.01 -2.66 23.95
CA LYS A 130 32.08 -2.43 25.41
C LYS A 130 33.46 -2.73 26.02
N GLY A 131 34.48 -3.04 25.21
CA GLY A 131 35.83 -3.29 25.71
C GLY A 131 36.66 -2.02 25.91
N THR A 132 37.82 -2.14 26.54
CA THR A 132 38.80 -1.05 26.65
C THR A 132 39.49 -0.80 25.31
N LYS A 133 39.87 0.45 25.03
CA LYS A 133 40.47 0.88 23.73
C LYS A 133 41.88 0.31 23.46
N THR A 134 42.48 -0.40 24.42
CA THR A 134 43.95 -0.56 24.51
C THR A 134 44.57 -1.61 23.58
N ASN A 135 43.79 -2.42 22.86
CA ASN A 135 44.33 -3.51 22.03
C ASN A 135 44.08 -3.36 20.51
N PHE A 136 43.77 -2.17 20.01
CA PHE A 136 43.83 -1.91 18.57
C PHE A 136 45.26 -1.51 18.16
N SER A 137 46.20 -2.46 18.22
CA SER A 137 47.42 -2.39 17.42
C SER A 137 47.11 -2.98 16.05
N THR A 138 47.58 -2.26 15.02
CA THR A 138 47.23 -2.33 13.60
C THR A 138 47.18 -3.72 12.98
#